data_AF-A0A197JV11-F1
#
_entry.id   AF-A0A197JV11-F1
#
_cell.length_a   1.000
_cell.length_b   1.000
_cell.length_c   1.000
_cell.angle_alpha   90.00
_cell.angle_beta   90.00
_cell.angle_gamma   90.00
#
_symmetry.space_group_name_H-M   'P 1'
#
loop_
_entity.id
_entity.type
_entity.pdbx_description
1 polymer ?
#
loop_
_entity_poly.entity_id
_entity_poly.type
_entity_poly.pdbx_seq_one_letter_code
_entity_poly.pdbx_strand_id
1 'polypeptide(L)'
;MSAHVCPEYDDSDPTLMLFTTGGLDGKRHLIGWAVCAVLAALSTAISFLLMYRHAKNYTKPSEQRHIMRIVAMIPIYAICSGLSYRFYKNALYFETIRDCYEAFVIYSFFILLLTYLGDDNESQRSKITGPDKRRLLYPLNCFFFNPLHENFLHYMKHGILQYVAIKPLCTLAAVVLEYYGLYCETVYDWHFGMVYITIINFISVSVALYCLVLFYQTIKDEIQDHDPFMKFMCVKMVVFFCYWQTCLLSLIGTLGWIVPQDHWTIINVELGISSLLICTEMVVFSILHVYSFSYRPYVIPGVQTPVFKSLQDGFNPVDMIREIIWACTDFCLLLQGKPLPVRDGLLSVKLKRAHTIRIRKVQRFFKSRKPTAPIPVDPRVDEIYQYTLEAEERRDAQEQQQEAEQEVLTGLLSQTDGINYQSTSRV
;
A
#
# COMPACT_ATOMS: atom_id res chain seq x y z
N MET A 1 43.90 -18.58 11.18
CA MET A 1 42.67 -17.94 10.67
C MET A 1 43.11 -16.81 9.77
N SER A 2 43.02 -17.01 8.46
CA SER A 2 43.29 -15.96 7.48
C SER A 2 42.28 -14.84 7.73
N ALA A 3 42.73 -13.61 7.94
CA ALA A 3 41.81 -12.47 8.02
C ALA A 3 41.14 -12.35 6.64
N HIS A 4 39.84 -12.62 6.56
CA HIS A 4 39.06 -12.37 5.36
C HIS A 4 38.91 -10.84 5.24
N VAL A 5 39.75 -10.23 4.41
CA VAL A 5 39.71 -8.80 4.13
C VAL A 5 38.86 -8.61 2.87
N CYS A 6 37.94 -7.64 2.90
CA CYS A 6 37.20 -7.27 1.70
C CYS A 6 38.14 -6.89 0.56
N PRO A 7 37.84 -7.26 -0.70
CA PRO A 7 38.60 -6.76 -1.84
C PRO A 7 38.54 -5.23 -1.82
N GLU A 8 39.70 -4.58 -1.82
CA GLU A 8 39.81 -3.14 -1.84
C GLU A 8 39.19 -2.60 -3.14
N TYR A 9 38.30 -1.61 -3.01
CA TYR A 9 37.73 -0.92 -4.17
C TYR A 9 38.86 -0.11 -4.80
N ASP A 10 39.13 -0.29 -6.10
CA ASP A 10 40.11 0.54 -6.80
C ASP A 10 39.62 2.00 -6.77
N ASP A 11 40.24 2.80 -5.91
CA ASP A 11 39.89 4.19 -5.60
C ASP A 11 40.27 5.18 -6.72
N SER A 12 40.88 4.68 -7.80
CA SER A 12 41.22 5.50 -8.96
C SER A 12 39.94 6.07 -9.59
N ASP A 13 39.72 7.37 -9.36
CA ASP A 13 38.53 8.08 -9.82
C ASP A 13 38.58 8.20 -11.36
N PRO A 14 37.77 7.43 -12.11
CA PRO A 14 37.80 7.50 -13.56
C PRO A 14 37.28 8.86 -14.04
N THR A 15 36.58 9.62 -13.18
CA THR A 15 36.09 10.98 -13.50
C THR A 15 37.21 12.01 -13.57
N LEU A 16 38.29 11.86 -12.79
CA LEU A 16 39.44 12.76 -12.84
C LEU A 16 40.27 12.54 -14.11
N MET A 17 40.33 11.29 -14.60
CA MET A 17 40.97 10.93 -15.87
C MET A 17 40.10 11.25 -17.11
N LEU A 18 38.77 11.31 -16.95
CA LEU A 18 37.80 11.57 -18.04
C LEU A 18 37.92 12.96 -18.67
N PHE A 19 38.37 13.95 -17.89
CA PHE A 19 38.66 15.29 -18.40
C PHE A 19 40.04 15.40 -19.07
N THR A 20 40.89 14.38 -18.92
CA THR A 20 42.27 14.36 -19.45
C THR A 20 42.46 13.49 -20.69
N THR A 21 41.59 12.51 -20.96
CA THR A 21 41.70 11.64 -22.15
C THR A 21 40.53 11.82 -23.11
N GLY A 22 40.80 12.40 -24.27
CA GLY A 22 39.85 12.59 -25.38
C GLY A 22 39.47 11.30 -26.13
N GLY A 23 39.14 10.22 -25.41
CA GLY A 23 38.79 8.90 -25.96
C GLY A 23 37.29 8.68 -26.20
N LEU A 24 36.95 7.67 -27.01
CA LEU A 24 35.57 7.28 -27.31
C LEU A 24 34.79 6.79 -26.07
N ASP A 25 35.47 6.20 -25.09
CA ASP A 25 34.82 5.62 -23.91
C ASP A 25 34.29 6.68 -22.93
N GLY A 26 35.01 7.80 -22.76
CA GLY A 26 34.49 8.96 -22.01
C GLY A 26 33.20 9.54 -22.62
N LYS A 27 33.04 9.46 -23.94
CA LYS A 27 31.82 9.90 -24.65
C LYS A 27 30.63 8.95 -24.41
N ARG A 28 30.86 7.64 -24.30
CA ARG A 28 29.80 6.63 -24.08
C ARG A 28 29.12 6.81 -22.73
N HIS A 29 29.88 7.07 -21.67
CA HIS A 29 29.33 7.30 -20.33
C HIS A 29 28.59 8.63 -20.21
N LEU A 30 29.07 9.68 -20.87
CA LEU A 30 28.37 10.96 -20.95
C LEU A 30 27.01 10.81 -21.65
N ILE A 31 26.96 10.03 -22.73
CA ILE A 31 25.72 9.65 -23.40
C ILE A 31 24.82 8.86 -22.46
N GLY A 32 25.35 7.88 -21.71
CA GLY A 32 24.61 7.11 -20.72
C GLY A 32 23.98 7.99 -19.63
N TRP A 33 24.74 8.90 -19.04
CA TRP A 33 24.23 9.86 -18.05
C TRP A 33 23.15 10.77 -18.65
N ALA A 34 23.36 11.30 -19.85
CA ALA A 34 22.39 12.13 -20.54
C ALA A 34 21.08 11.36 -20.82
N VAL A 35 21.17 10.11 -21.28
CA VAL A 35 20.01 9.25 -21.54
C VAL A 35 19.26 8.96 -20.25
N CYS A 36 19.93 8.54 -19.17
CA CYS A 36 19.24 8.28 -17.90
C CYS A 36 18.60 9.57 -17.35
N ALA A 37 19.29 10.72 -17.44
CA ALA A 37 18.74 12.00 -16.99
C ALA A 37 17.48 12.40 -17.77
N VAL A 38 17.46 12.21 -19.09
CA VAL A 38 16.28 12.50 -19.93
C VAL A 38 15.13 11.55 -19.59
N LEU A 39 15.39 10.24 -19.47
CA LEU A 39 14.38 9.24 -19.10
C LEU A 39 13.84 9.47 -17.69
N ALA A 40 14.72 9.83 -16.74
CA ALA A 40 14.34 10.16 -15.39
C ALA A 40 13.49 11.44 -15.34
N ALA A 41 13.87 12.49 -16.08
CA ALA A 41 13.07 13.70 -16.19
C ALA A 41 11.69 13.43 -16.81
N LEU A 42 11.63 12.60 -17.86
CA LEU A 42 10.39 12.25 -18.54
C LEU A 42 9.43 11.48 -17.62
N SER A 43 9.89 10.37 -17.01
CA SER A 43 9.09 9.58 -16.07
C SER A 43 8.63 10.40 -14.87
N THR A 44 9.52 11.24 -14.35
CA THR A 44 9.24 12.17 -13.25
C THR A 44 8.16 13.19 -13.63
N ALA A 45 8.23 13.79 -14.82
CA ALA A 45 7.24 14.75 -15.30
C ALA A 45 5.84 14.11 -15.45
N ILE A 46 5.76 12.89 -16.00
CA ILE A 46 4.49 12.15 -16.13
C ILE A 46 3.87 11.89 -14.76
N SER A 47 4.68 11.38 -13.82
CA SER A 47 4.22 11.10 -12.45
C SER A 47 3.80 12.36 -11.70
N PHE A 48 4.55 13.46 -11.84
CA PHE A 48 4.17 14.76 -11.25
C PHE A 48 2.88 15.32 -11.84
N LEU A 49 2.66 15.18 -13.14
CA LEU A 49 1.39 15.59 -13.75
C LEU A 49 0.21 14.79 -13.20
N LEU A 50 0.38 13.48 -13.02
CA LEU A 50 -0.63 12.62 -12.40
C LEU A 50 -0.92 13.04 -10.94
N MET A 51 0.12 13.26 -10.14
CA MET A 51 -0.01 13.74 -8.76
C MET A 51 -0.68 15.12 -8.70
N TYR A 52 -0.32 16.05 -9.59
CA TYR A 52 -0.94 17.36 -9.68
C TYR A 52 -2.45 17.25 -9.97
N ARG A 53 -2.85 16.36 -10.89
CA ARG A 53 -4.27 16.14 -11.21
C ARG A 53 -5.05 15.54 -10.04
N HIS A 54 -4.44 14.64 -9.27
CA HIS A 54 -5.02 14.15 -8.00
C HIS A 54 -5.13 15.26 -6.96
N ALA A 55 -4.08 16.08 -6.78
CA ALA A 55 -4.06 17.17 -5.80
C ALA A 55 -5.06 18.29 -6.11
N LYS A 56 -5.34 18.54 -7.41
CA LYS A 56 -6.37 19.49 -7.86
C LYS A 56 -7.79 19.00 -7.60
N ASN A 57 -8.01 17.69 -7.68
CA ASN A 57 -9.31 17.03 -7.49
C ASN A 57 -9.29 16.17 -6.22
N TYR A 58 -8.86 16.73 -5.10
CA TYR A 58 -8.62 15.99 -3.86
C TYR A 58 -9.90 15.83 -3.03
N THR A 59 -10.85 15.05 -3.55
CA THR A 59 -12.21 14.91 -3.04
C THR A 59 -12.33 13.79 -2.00
N LYS A 60 -11.58 12.69 -2.16
CA LYS A 60 -11.56 11.55 -1.22
C LYS A 60 -10.14 11.36 -0.66
N PRO A 61 -9.78 12.10 0.41
CA PRO A 61 -8.41 12.15 0.91
C PRO A 61 -7.92 10.80 1.47
N SER A 62 -8.81 9.95 2.00
CA SER A 62 -8.46 8.62 2.53
C SER A 62 -7.80 7.75 1.47
N GLU A 63 -8.30 7.75 0.24
CA GLU A 63 -7.75 6.94 -0.86
C GLU A 63 -6.61 7.68 -1.59
N GLN A 64 -6.87 8.92 -2.00
CA GLN A 64 -5.98 9.67 -2.88
C GLN A 64 -4.63 9.95 -2.24
N ARG A 65 -4.54 10.04 -0.91
CA ARG A 65 -3.24 10.15 -0.23
C ARG A 65 -2.33 8.95 -0.47
N HIS A 66 -2.88 7.73 -0.45
CA HIS A 66 -2.13 6.51 -0.65
C HIS A 66 -1.77 6.35 -2.12
N ILE A 67 -2.67 6.75 -3.03
CA ILE A 67 -2.39 6.81 -4.46
C ILE A 67 -1.20 7.75 -4.75
N MET A 68 -1.18 8.96 -4.19
CA MET A 68 -0.06 9.88 -4.40
C MET A 68 1.28 9.31 -3.90
N ARG A 69 1.29 8.59 -2.77
CA ARG A 69 2.49 7.91 -2.26
C ARG A 69 2.98 6.81 -3.18
N ILE A 70 2.06 6.00 -3.72
CA ILE A 70 2.39 4.94 -4.68
C ILE A 70 2.96 5.56 -5.97
N VAL A 71 2.31 6.58 -6.53
CA VAL A 71 2.78 7.25 -7.76
C VAL A 71 4.16 7.91 -7.56
N ALA A 72 4.45 8.41 -6.36
CA ALA A 72 5.74 8.98 -6.02
C ALA A 72 6.90 7.97 -5.99
N MET A 73 6.63 6.66 -6.05
CA MET A 73 7.66 5.64 -6.20
C MET A 73 8.48 5.83 -7.48
N ILE A 74 7.80 6.14 -8.60
CA ILE A 74 8.44 6.29 -9.91
C ILE A 74 9.52 7.38 -9.92
N PRO A 75 9.24 8.65 -9.54
CA PRO A 75 10.27 9.68 -9.55
C PRO A 75 11.39 9.37 -8.55
N ILE A 76 11.10 8.75 -7.41
CA ILE A 76 12.15 8.35 -6.44
C ILE A 76 13.09 7.31 -7.07
N TYR A 77 12.55 6.27 -7.71
CA TYR A 77 13.35 5.25 -8.39
C TYR A 77 14.15 5.87 -9.54
N ALA A 78 13.52 6.69 -10.38
CA ALA A 78 14.17 7.28 -11.55
C ALA A 78 15.31 8.24 -11.15
N ILE A 79 15.09 9.10 -10.16
CA ILE A 79 16.10 10.06 -9.69
C ILE A 79 17.21 9.35 -8.93
N CYS A 80 16.88 8.43 -8.01
CA CYS A 80 17.90 7.72 -7.23
C CYS A 80 18.78 6.84 -8.12
N SER A 81 18.21 6.14 -9.11
CA SER A 81 18.99 5.36 -10.08
C SER A 81 19.82 6.25 -11.02
N GLY A 82 19.31 7.42 -11.42
CA GLY A 82 20.11 8.39 -12.18
C GLY A 82 21.29 8.95 -11.37
N LEU A 83 21.07 9.20 -10.08
CA LEU A 83 22.09 9.69 -9.15
C LEU A 83 23.10 8.60 -8.79
N SER A 84 22.69 7.35 -8.58
CA SER A 84 23.61 6.22 -8.34
C SER A 84 24.53 5.99 -9.53
N TYR A 85 24.02 6.13 -10.77
CA TYR A 85 24.87 6.03 -11.96
C TYR A 85 25.88 7.17 -12.07
N ARG A 86 25.49 8.40 -11.72
CA ARG A 86 26.39 9.57 -11.79
C ARG A 86 27.40 9.59 -10.64
N PHE A 87 26.99 9.17 -9.46
CA PHE A 87 27.77 9.17 -8.22
C PHE A 87 27.91 7.74 -7.69
N TYR A 88 28.57 6.89 -8.48
CA TYR A 88 28.69 5.46 -8.21
C TYR A 88 29.33 5.15 -6.83
N LYS A 89 30.27 5.99 -6.35
CA LYS A 89 30.85 5.88 -4.99
C LYS A 89 29.80 6.00 -3.87
N ASN A 90 28.74 6.75 -4.12
CA ASN A 90 27.64 6.99 -3.19
C ASN A 90 26.38 6.19 -3.58
N ALA A 91 26.49 5.24 -4.51
CA ALA A 91 25.34 4.51 -5.06
C ALA A 91 24.52 3.83 -3.96
N LEU A 92 25.20 3.20 -2.99
CA LEU A 92 24.56 2.52 -1.85
C LEU A 92 23.55 3.41 -1.12
N TYR A 93 23.86 4.69 -0.93
CA TYR A 93 22.95 5.61 -0.25
C TYR A 93 21.67 5.87 -1.06
N PHE A 94 21.81 6.06 -2.38
CA PHE A 94 20.66 6.28 -3.27
C PHE A 94 19.80 5.02 -3.40
N GLU A 95 20.43 3.85 -3.51
CA GLU A 95 19.72 2.57 -3.54
C GLU A 95 18.99 2.31 -2.22
N THR A 96 19.62 2.62 -1.09
CA THR A 96 19.00 2.51 0.24
C THR A 96 17.73 3.37 0.37
N ILE A 97 17.73 4.59 -0.17
CA ILE A 97 16.55 5.48 -0.18
C ILE A 97 15.41 4.84 -0.97
N ARG A 98 15.72 4.36 -2.18
CA ARG A 98 14.77 3.68 -3.08
C ARG A 98 14.14 2.46 -2.40
N ASP A 99 15.00 1.63 -1.82
CA ASP A 99 14.67 0.39 -1.13
C ASP A 99 13.82 0.61 0.13
N CYS A 100 14.09 1.66 0.92
CA CYS A 100 13.24 2.03 2.04
C CYS A 100 11.86 2.53 1.59
N TYR A 101 11.81 3.25 0.47
CA TYR A 101 10.55 3.74 -0.10
C TYR A 101 9.68 2.60 -0.65
N GLU A 102 10.28 1.52 -1.11
CA GLU A 102 9.54 0.32 -1.52
C GLU A 102 8.63 -0.21 -0.41
N ALA A 103 9.17 -0.38 0.80
CA ALA A 103 8.41 -0.85 1.94
C ALA A 103 7.25 0.11 2.28
N PHE A 104 7.50 1.42 2.18
CA PHE A 104 6.49 2.47 2.34
C PHE A 104 5.34 2.34 1.34
N VAL A 105 5.64 2.04 0.08
CA VAL A 105 4.66 1.89 -1.00
C VAL A 105 3.82 0.63 -0.80
N ILE A 106 4.43 -0.49 -0.45
CA ILE A 106 3.71 -1.76 -0.19
C ILE A 106 2.67 -1.54 0.93
N TYR A 107 3.07 -0.88 2.02
CA TYR A 107 2.14 -0.58 3.11
C TYR A 107 1.06 0.43 2.70
N SER A 108 1.42 1.47 1.95
CA SER A 108 0.44 2.44 1.44
C SER A 108 -0.59 1.78 0.53
N PHE A 109 -0.17 0.83 -0.30
CA PHE A 109 -1.06 0.04 -1.16
C PHE A 109 -1.97 -0.88 -0.35
N PHE A 110 -1.46 -1.53 0.72
CA PHE A 110 -2.30 -2.29 1.63
C PHE A 110 -3.40 -1.43 2.28
N ILE A 111 -3.05 -0.24 2.79
CA ILE A 111 -4.05 0.66 3.38
C ILE A 111 -5.05 1.18 2.34
N LEU A 112 -4.61 1.40 1.10
CA LEU A 112 -5.50 1.75 0.00
C LEU A 112 -6.56 0.65 -0.23
N LEU A 113 -6.14 -0.62 -0.27
CA LEU A 113 -7.05 -1.76 -0.41
C LEU A 113 -8.03 -1.87 0.78
N LEU A 114 -7.55 -1.66 2.01
CA LEU A 114 -8.41 -1.60 3.19
C LEU A 114 -9.44 -0.46 3.11
N THR A 115 -9.03 0.69 2.59
CA THR A 115 -9.90 1.87 2.45
C THR A 115 -10.98 1.64 1.38
N TYR A 116 -10.66 0.93 0.29
CA TYR A 116 -11.67 0.53 -0.70
C TYR A 116 -12.71 -0.43 -0.11
N LEU A 117 -12.30 -1.29 0.83
CA LEU A 117 -13.23 -2.17 1.52
C LEU A 117 -14.15 -1.36 2.45
N GLY A 118 -13.63 -0.45 3.26
CA GLY A 118 -14.44 0.43 4.09
C GLY A 118 -13.64 1.45 4.91
N ASP A 119 -14.34 2.45 5.46
CA ASP A 119 -13.71 3.53 6.23
C ASP A 119 -13.43 3.17 7.70
N ASP A 120 -14.14 2.18 8.25
CA ASP A 120 -14.06 1.72 9.64
C ASP A 120 -13.78 0.21 9.72
N ASN A 121 -13.12 -0.26 10.78
CA ASN A 121 -12.77 -1.68 10.93
C ASN A 121 -14.00 -2.60 10.94
N GLU A 122 -15.10 -2.16 11.56
CA GLU A 122 -16.35 -2.93 11.60
C GLU A 122 -16.94 -3.07 10.19
N SER A 123 -16.99 -1.98 9.43
CA SER A 123 -17.46 -2.00 8.03
C SER A 123 -16.54 -2.81 7.12
N GLN A 124 -15.23 -2.79 7.37
CA GLN A 124 -14.27 -3.61 6.64
C GLN A 124 -14.53 -5.08 6.92
N ARG A 125 -14.71 -5.45 8.19
CA ARG A 125 -14.96 -6.83 8.61
C ARG A 125 -16.30 -7.36 8.09
N SER A 126 -17.36 -6.57 8.16
CA SER A 126 -18.70 -6.98 7.74
C SER A 126 -18.79 -7.31 6.24
N LYS A 127 -17.89 -6.74 5.43
CA LYS A 127 -17.80 -6.97 3.99
C LYS A 127 -16.89 -8.14 3.61
N ILE A 128 -16.08 -8.66 4.54
CA ILE A 128 -15.29 -9.86 4.27
C ILE A 128 -16.25 -11.06 4.31
N THR A 129 -16.60 -11.55 3.13
CA THR A 129 -17.47 -12.71 2.96
C THR A 129 -16.66 -13.95 2.57
N GLY A 130 -17.10 -15.14 3.01
CA GLY A 130 -16.47 -16.40 2.60
C GLY A 130 -16.53 -17.50 3.64
N PRO A 131 -15.99 -18.69 3.30
CA PRO A 131 -15.94 -19.81 4.22
C PRO A 131 -14.99 -19.54 5.41
N ASP A 132 -15.38 -20.05 6.59
CA ASP A 132 -14.62 -19.96 7.85
C ASP A 132 -13.21 -20.59 7.77
N LYS A 133 -12.97 -21.48 6.80
CA LYS A 133 -11.67 -22.09 6.58
C LYS A 133 -11.30 -22.02 5.11
N ARG A 134 -10.30 -21.19 4.78
CA ARG A 134 -9.66 -21.16 3.48
C ARG A 134 -8.25 -21.76 3.58
N ARG A 135 -7.83 -22.47 2.53
CA ARG A 135 -6.43 -22.91 2.41
C ARG A 135 -5.56 -21.70 2.11
N LEU A 136 -4.37 -21.68 2.70
CA LEU A 136 -3.33 -20.72 2.37
C LEU A 136 -2.92 -20.87 0.89
N LEU A 137 -2.46 -19.78 0.29
CA LEU A 137 -1.98 -19.80 -1.10
C LEU A 137 -0.68 -20.60 -1.19
N TYR A 138 -0.43 -21.23 -2.33
CA TYR A 138 0.85 -21.86 -2.61
C TYR A 138 2.00 -20.87 -2.34
N PRO A 139 3.07 -21.25 -1.61
CA PRO A 139 3.49 -22.61 -1.25
C PRO A 139 2.95 -23.18 0.07
N LEU A 140 2.24 -22.40 0.91
CA LEU A 140 1.80 -22.83 2.24
C LEU A 140 0.42 -23.51 2.26
N ASN A 141 0.04 -24.19 1.17
CA ASN A 141 -1.31 -24.74 0.96
C ASN A 141 -1.73 -25.84 1.97
N CYS A 142 -0.80 -26.35 2.77
CA CYS A 142 -1.05 -27.30 3.86
C CYS A 142 -1.73 -26.65 5.08
N PHE A 143 -1.66 -25.33 5.21
CA PHE A 143 -2.19 -24.59 6.34
C PHE A 143 -3.55 -23.96 5.99
N PHE A 144 -4.40 -23.80 7.01
CA PHE A 144 -5.70 -23.14 6.89
C PHE A 144 -5.67 -21.80 7.62
N PHE A 145 -6.37 -20.81 7.09
CA PHE A 145 -6.62 -19.55 7.77
C PHE A 145 -8.13 -19.24 7.77
N ASN A 146 -8.58 -18.52 8.80
CA ASN A 146 -9.95 -18.05 8.90
C ASN A 146 -10.01 -16.55 8.56
N PRO A 147 -10.60 -16.15 7.42
CA PRO A 147 -10.73 -14.74 7.04
C PRO A 147 -11.74 -13.95 7.91
N LEU A 148 -12.67 -14.63 8.58
CA LEU A 148 -13.71 -14.03 9.42
C LEU A 148 -13.27 -13.79 10.88
N HIS A 149 -12.07 -14.25 11.22
CA HIS A 149 -11.49 -14.09 12.55
C HIS A 149 -11.30 -12.61 12.90
N GLU A 150 -11.60 -12.23 14.15
CA GLU A 150 -11.56 -10.84 14.63
C GLU A 150 -10.22 -10.15 14.38
N ASN A 151 -9.14 -10.90 14.61
CA ASN A 151 -7.79 -10.38 14.44
C ASN A 151 -7.21 -10.54 13.04
N PHE A 152 -7.97 -11.04 12.04
CA PHE A 152 -7.43 -11.31 10.70
C PHE A 152 -6.82 -10.05 10.06
N LEU A 153 -7.56 -8.93 10.08
CA LEU A 153 -7.09 -7.65 9.57
C LEU A 153 -5.85 -7.15 10.31
N HIS A 154 -5.81 -7.35 11.63
CA HIS A 154 -4.63 -7.02 12.44
C HIS A 154 -3.43 -7.87 12.02
N TYR A 155 -3.58 -9.19 11.84
CA TYR A 155 -2.48 -10.05 11.41
C TYR A 155 -1.94 -9.68 10.03
N MET A 156 -2.81 -9.40 9.06
CA MET A 156 -2.36 -8.95 7.73
C MET A 156 -1.61 -7.62 7.80
N LYS A 157 -2.12 -6.68 8.60
CA LYS A 157 -1.47 -5.39 8.82
C LYS A 157 -0.09 -5.54 9.45
N HIS A 158 0.06 -6.34 10.50
CA HIS A 158 1.35 -6.60 11.15
C HIS A 158 2.32 -7.34 10.22
N GLY A 159 1.83 -8.34 9.47
CA GLY A 159 2.64 -9.11 8.53
C GLY A 159 3.22 -8.28 7.38
N ILE A 160 2.55 -7.19 6.99
CA ILE A 160 3.06 -6.25 5.99
C ILE A 160 3.95 -5.18 6.64
N LEU A 161 3.52 -4.64 7.78
CA LEU A 161 4.22 -3.56 8.48
C LEU A 161 5.59 -3.97 9.02
N GLN A 162 5.82 -5.26 9.31
CA GLN A 162 7.15 -5.76 9.68
C GLN A 162 8.22 -5.43 8.63
N TYR A 163 7.91 -5.46 7.33
CA TYR A 163 8.88 -5.12 6.29
C TYR A 163 9.27 -3.63 6.33
N VAL A 164 8.30 -2.76 6.62
CA VAL A 164 8.52 -1.32 6.79
C VAL A 164 9.46 -1.01 7.95
N ALA A 165 9.46 -1.84 8.99
CA ALA A 165 10.36 -1.68 10.13
C ALA A 165 11.72 -2.37 9.90
N ILE A 166 11.72 -3.59 9.36
CA ILE A 166 12.95 -4.39 9.15
C ILE A 166 13.86 -3.73 8.12
N LYS A 167 13.33 -3.18 7.04
CA LYS A 167 14.15 -2.62 5.95
C LYS A 167 15.03 -1.42 6.41
N PRO A 168 14.51 -0.40 7.11
CA PRO A 168 15.33 0.64 7.73
C PRO A 168 16.33 0.12 8.78
N LEU A 169 15.96 -0.91 9.54
CA LEU A 169 16.87 -1.50 10.54
C LEU A 169 18.03 -2.25 9.86
N CYS A 170 17.74 -3.00 8.80
CA CYS A 170 18.73 -3.70 8.00
C CYS A 170 19.68 -2.73 7.28
N THR A 171 19.16 -1.60 6.78
CA THR A 171 19.99 -0.56 6.14
C THR A 171 20.88 0.16 7.15
N LEU A 172 20.35 0.48 8.34
CA LEU A 172 21.18 0.99 9.45
C LEU A 172 22.26 -0.02 9.86
N ALA A 173 21.92 -1.31 9.95
CA ALA A 173 22.88 -2.36 10.24
C ALA A 173 23.94 -2.49 9.13
N ALA A 174 23.58 -2.34 7.85
CA ALA A 174 24.52 -2.35 6.73
C ALA A 174 25.56 -1.22 6.87
N VAL A 175 25.10 0.01 7.10
CA VAL A 175 25.98 1.19 7.27
C VAL A 175 26.91 1.03 8.48
N VAL A 176 26.41 0.47 9.59
CA VAL A 176 27.24 0.22 10.78
C VAL A 176 28.29 -0.87 10.49
N LEU A 177 27.92 -1.95 9.80
CA LEU A 177 28.85 -3.02 9.46
C LEU A 177 29.90 -2.55 8.44
N GLU A 178 29.53 -1.69 7.51
CA GLU A 178 30.43 -1.03 6.56
C GLU A 178 31.45 -0.16 7.29
N TYR A 179 31.00 0.64 8.27
CA TYR A 179 31.89 1.45 9.10
C TYR A 179 32.94 0.62 9.85
N TYR A 180 32.60 -0.60 10.28
CA TYR A 180 33.54 -1.54 10.92
C TYR A 180 34.34 -2.42 9.94
N GLY A 181 34.15 -2.26 8.62
CA GLY A 181 34.80 -3.09 7.60
C GLY A 181 34.32 -4.55 7.57
N LEU A 182 33.14 -4.83 8.14
CA LEU A 182 32.52 -6.16 8.21
C LEU A 182 31.39 -6.34 7.17
N TYR A 183 31.15 -5.34 6.33
CA TYR A 183 30.21 -5.39 5.22
C TYR A 183 30.98 -5.39 3.90
N CYS A 184 30.76 -6.43 3.09
CA CYS A 184 31.39 -6.60 1.79
C CYS A 184 30.32 -6.71 0.72
N GLU A 185 30.25 -5.77 -0.21
CA GLU A 185 29.24 -5.77 -1.28
C GLU A 185 29.56 -6.73 -2.44
N THR A 186 30.82 -7.11 -2.57
CA THR A 186 31.34 -7.82 -3.75
C THR A 186 31.45 -9.33 -3.54
N VAL A 187 31.34 -9.80 -2.31
CA VAL A 187 31.51 -11.21 -1.97
C VAL A 187 30.35 -11.69 -1.09
N TYR A 188 29.61 -12.68 -1.60
CA TYR A 188 28.64 -13.43 -0.82
C TYR A 188 29.34 -14.48 0.05
N ASP A 189 30.11 -14.03 1.03
CA ASP A 189 30.73 -14.89 2.05
C ASP A 189 29.92 -14.80 3.36
N TRP A 190 29.76 -15.94 4.03
CA TRP A 190 29.12 -16.06 5.33
C TRP A 190 29.87 -15.30 6.43
N HIS A 191 31.14 -14.93 6.21
CA HIS A 191 31.92 -14.12 7.15
C HIS A 191 31.50 -12.64 7.17
N PHE A 192 30.83 -12.14 6.13
CA PHE A 192 30.45 -10.74 6.00
C PHE A 192 28.95 -10.53 6.25
N GLY A 193 28.61 -9.32 6.72
CA GLY A 193 27.24 -8.94 7.06
C GLY A 193 26.24 -8.93 5.90
N MET A 194 26.72 -8.81 4.66
CA MET A 194 25.90 -8.68 3.45
C MET A 194 24.95 -9.88 3.26
N VAL A 195 25.44 -11.11 3.44
CA VAL A 195 24.64 -12.33 3.26
C VAL A 195 23.48 -12.36 4.25
N TYR A 196 23.74 -12.08 5.53
CA TYR A 196 22.72 -12.07 6.57
C TYR A 196 21.64 -11.01 6.33
N ILE A 197 22.06 -9.78 6.00
CA ILE A 197 21.15 -8.68 5.70
C ILE A 197 20.29 -9.01 4.48
N THR A 198 20.89 -9.61 3.43
CA THR A 198 20.18 -10.01 2.22
C THR A 198 19.14 -11.10 2.52
N ILE A 199 19.49 -12.13 3.30
CA ILE A 199 18.57 -13.20 3.70
C ILE A 199 17.40 -12.66 4.53
N ILE A 200 17.68 -11.82 5.53
CA ILE A 200 16.66 -11.22 6.39
C ILE A 200 15.69 -10.38 5.55
N ASN A 201 16.22 -9.53 4.66
CA ASN A 201 15.40 -8.72 3.76
C ASN A 201 14.54 -9.59 2.83
N PHE A 202 15.12 -10.65 2.25
CA PHE A 202 14.41 -11.56 1.35
C PHE A 202 13.24 -12.27 2.05
N ILE A 203 13.47 -12.77 3.28
CA ILE A 203 12.41 -13.40 4.08
C ILE A 203 11.34 -12.36 4.44
N SER A 204 11.75 -11.18 4.90
CA SER A 204 10.83 -10.12 5.33
C SER A 204 9.94 -9.63 4.19
N VAL A 205 10.50 -9.31 3.02
CA VAL A 205 9.72 -8.86 1.86
C VAL A 205 8.78 -9.98 1.36
N SER A 206 9.24 -11.24 1.39
CA SER A 206 8.42 -12.40 0.99
C SER A 206 7.21 -12.57 1.89
N VAL A 207 7.37 -12.47 3.21
CA VAL A 207 6.26 -12.53 4.17
C VAL A 207 5.28 -11.37 3.95
N ALA A 208 5.78 -10.15 3.78
CA ALA A 208 4.92 -8.98 3.55
C ALA A 208 4.11 -9.10 2.26
N LEU A 209 4.75 -9.46 1.14
CA LEU A 209 4.07 -9.65 -0.13
C LEU A 209 3.10 -10.83 -0.08
N TYR A 210 3.42 -11.90 0.64
CA TYR A 210 2.52 -13.03 0.83
C TYR A 210 1.27 -12.62 1.60
N CYS A 211 1.40 -11.88 2.71
CA CYS A 211 0.27 -11.30 3.44
C CYS A 211 -0.57 -10.36 2.56
N LEU A 212 0.07 -9.52 1.76
CA LEU A 212 -0.63 -8.63 0.83
C LEU A 212 -1.42 -9.41 -0.23
N VAL A 213 -0.84 -10.47 -0.81
CA VAL A 213 -1.49 -11.34 -1.80
C VAL A 213 -2.65 -12.12 -1.18
N LEU A 214 -2.48 -12.65 0.03
CA LEU A 214 -3.55 -13.30 0.79
C LEU A 214 -4.72 -12.36 1.04
N PHE A 215 -4.42 -11.15 1.51
CA PHE A 215 -5.42 -10.13 1.77
C PHE A 215 -6.17 -9.77 0.47
N TYR A 216 -5.43 -9.48 -0.61
CA TYR A 216 -6.01 -9.20 -1.92
C TYR A 216 -6.94 -10.32 -2.41
N GLN A 217 -6.51 -11.59 -2.35
CA GLN A 217 -7.35 -12.72 -2.78
C GLN A 217 -8.62 -12.89 -1.93
N THR A 218 -8.61 -12.41 -0.69
CA THR A 218 -9.77 -12.47 0.22
C THR A 218 -10.81 -11.40 -0.13
N ILE A 219 -10.38 -10.22 -0.58
CA ILE A 219 -11.27 -9.08 -0.80
C ILE A 219 -11.55 -8.77 -2.29
N LYS A 220 -10.83 -9.40 -3.22
CA LYS A 220 -10.84 -9.05 -4.65
C LYS A 220 -12.25 -8.94 -5.27
N ASP A 221 -13.17 -9.78 -4.81
CA ASP A 221 -14.54 -9.85 -5.35
C ASP A 221 -15.37 -8.64 -4.87
N GLU A 222 -15.10 -8.16 -3.65
CA GLU A 222 -15.77 -6.99 -3.04
C GLU A 222 -15.26 -5.65 -3.60
N ILE A 223 -14.00 -5.61 -4.05
CA ILE A 223 -13.35 -4.39 -4.57
C ILE A 223 -13.22 -4.37 -6.10
N GLN A 224 -13.94 -5.25 -6.80
CA GLN A 224 -13.84 -5.42 -8.26
C GLN A 224 -14.10 -4.13 -9.04
N ASP A 225 -14.99 -3.26 -8.53
CA ASP A 225 -15.36 -1.98 -9.14
C ASP A 225 -14.17 -1.01 -9.28
N HIS A 226 -13.08 -1.27 -8.56
CA HIS A 226 -11.90 -0.41 -8.51
C HIS A 226 -10.72 -0.96 -9.32
N ASP A 227 -10.91 -1.92 -10.23
CA ASP A 227 -9.86 -2.54 -11.06
C ASP A 227 -8.57 -2.88 -10.28
N PRO A 228 -8.68 -3.68 -9.21
CA PRO A 228 -7.61 -3.79 -8.21
C PRO A 228 -6.42 -4.63 -8.70
N PHE A 229 -6.65 -5.53 -9.66
CA PHE A 229 -5.59 -6.36 -10.26
C PHE A 229 -4.52 -5.52 -10.97
N MET A 230 -4.94 -4.54 -11.77
CA MET A 230 -4.01 -3.67 -12.50
C MET A 230 -3.19 -2.80 -11.55
N LYS A 231 -3.84 -2.28 -10.49
CA LYS A 231 -3.16 -1.52 -9.43
C LYS A 231 -2.15 -2.38 -8.67
N PHE A 232 -2.51 -3.63 -8.36
CA PHE A 232 -1.62 -4.60 -7.72
C PHE A 232 -0.40 -4.91 -8.60
N MET A 233 -0.62 -5.19 -9.89
CA MET A 233 0.47 -5.47 -10.83
C MET A 233 1.40 -4.28 -11.02
N CYS A 234 0.89 -3.04 -11.02
CA CYS A 234 1.74 -1.84 -11.08
C CYS A 234 2.77 -1.79 -9.95
N VAL A 235 2.35 -2.05 -8.71
CA VAL A 235 3.25 -2.02 -7.54
C VAL A 235 4.20 -3.21 -7.56
N LYS A 236 3.68 -4.41 -7.83
CA LYS A 236 4.48 -5.65 -7.80
C LYS A 236 5.52 -5.71 -8.91
N MET A 237 5.18 -5.30 -10.13
CA MET A 237 6.07 -5.45 -11.28
C MET A 237 7.30 -4.53 -11.19
N VAL A 238 7.16 -3.35 -10.61
CA VAL A 238 8.31 -2.44 -10.37
C VAL A 238 9.38 -3.13 -9.54
N VAL A 239 8.99 -3.71 -8.40
CA VAL A 239 9.91 -4.43 -7.49
C VAL A 239 10.47 -5.69 -8.15
N PHE A 240 9.59 -6.45 -8.83
CA PHE A 240 9.97 -7.70 -9.47
C PHE A 240 11.02 -7.51 -10.56
N PHE A 241 10.80 -6.59 -11.50
CA PHE A 241 11.79 -6.34 -12.56
C PHE A 241 13.10 -5.76 -12.01
N CYS A 242 13.04 -4.83 -11.04
CA CYS A 242 14.22 -4.30 -10.36
C CYS A 242 15.11 -5.37 -9.73
N TYR A 243 14.50 -6.35 -9.09
CA TYR A 243 15.24 -7.45 -8.49
C TYR A 243 15.83 -8.40 -9.56
N TRP A 244 14.99 -8.90 -10.48
CA TRP A 244 15.43 -9.89 -11.46
C TRP A 244 16.47 -9.36 -12.43
N GLN A 245 16.40 -8.09 -12.82
CA GLN A 245 17.44 -7.49 -13.66
C GLN A 245 18.80 -7.45 -12.95
N THR A 246 18.81 -7.13 -11.65
CA THR A 246 20.04 -7.09 -10.85
C THR A 246 20.65 -8.49 -10.73
N CYS A 247 19.82 -9.51 -10.47
CA CYS A 247 20.28 -10.90 -10.45
C CYS A 247 20.81 -11.36 -11.83
N LEU A 248 20.12 -11.01 -12.91
CA LEU A 248 20.53 -11.37 -14.27
C LEU A 248 21.86 -10.72 -14.64
N LEU A 249 22.04 -9.43 -14.34
CA LEU A 249 23.29 -8.71 -14.60
C LEU A 249 24.45 -9.30 -13.78
N SER A 250 24.23 -9.59 -12.51
CA SER A 250 25.23 -10.25 -11.66
C SER A 250 25.62 -11.64 -12.21
N LEU A 251 24.66 -12.43 -12.67
CA LEU A 251 24.95 -13.73 -13.31
C LEU A 251 25.77 -13.54 -14.59
N ILE A 252 25.41 -12.59 -15.45
CA ILE A 252 26.16 -12.28 -16.69
C ILE A 252 27.59 -11.84 -16.37
N GLY A 253 27.79 -11.06 -15.30
CA GLY A 253 29.11 -10.71 -14.78
C GLY A 253 29.93 -11.93 -14.39
N THR A 254 29.34 -12.86 -13.61
CA THR A 254 30.03 -14.10 -13.20
C THR A 254 30.34 -15.04 -14.37
N LEU A 255 29.53 -15.01 -15.44
CA LEU A 255 29.77 -15.78 -16.67
C LEU A 255 30.85 -15.16 -17.56
N GLY A 256 31.42 -14.00 -17.18
CA GLY A 256 32.52 -13.34 -17.90
C GLY A 256 32.11 -12.67 -19.21
N TRP A 257 30.81 -12.44 -19.43
CA TRP A 257 30.31 -11.77 -20.63
C TRP A 257 30.52 -10.26 -20.59
N ILE A 258 30.66 -9.69 -19.38
CA ILE A 258 31.03 -8.29 -19.16
C ILE A 258 32.54 -8.25 -19.01
N VAL A 259 33.23 -7.77 -20.04
CA VAL A 259 34.69 -7.67 -20.04
C VAL A 259 35.12 -6.40 -19.28
N PRO A 260 36.00 -6.49 -18.27
CA PRO A 260 36.54 -5.32 -17.60
C PRO A 260 37.25 -4.42 -18.62
N GLN A 261 36.95 -3.12 -18.58
CA GLN A 261 37.64 -2.12 -19.40
C GLN A 261 38.76 -1.48 -18.57
N ASP A 262 39.78 -0.93 -19.22
CA ASP A 262 41.04 -0.48 -18.60
C ASP A 262 40.88 0.43 -17.36
N HIS A 263 39.75 1.12 -17.18
CA HIS A 263 39.53 2.09 -16.10
C HIS A 263 38.22 1.87 -15.31
N TRP A 264 37.48 0.79 -15.56
CA TRP A 264 36.19 0.54 -14.92
C TRP A 264 36.04 -0.94 -14.53
N THR A 265 35.72 -1.16 -13.26
CA THR A 265 35.39 -2.48 -12.72
C THR A 265 34.07 -2.99 -13.31
N ILE A 266 33.91 -4.31 -13.36
CA ILE A 266 32.69 -4.99 -13.82
C ILE A 266 31.44 -4.44 -13.09
N ILE A 267 31.58 -4.20 -11.78
CA ILE A 267 30.53 -3.69 -10.89
C ILE A 267 30.01 -2.33 -11.37
N ASN A 268 30.89 -1.44 -11.79
CA ASN A 268 30.49 -0.11 -12.25
C ASN A 268 29.74 -0.15 -13.58
N VAL A 269 30.11 -1.11 -14.45
CA VAL A 269 29.40 -1.35 -15.70
C VAL A 269 28.02 -1.96 -15.41
N GLU A 270 27.93 -2.93 -14.51
CA GLU A 270 26.66 -3.52 -14.05
C GLU A 270 25.72 -2.47 -13.45
N LEU A 271 26.25 -1.63 -12.55
CA LEU A 271 25.50 -0.53 -11.93
C LEU A 271 24.98 0.45 -12.98
N GLY A 272 25.81 0.82 -13.97
CA GLY A 272 25.42 1.73 -15.04
C GLY A 272 24.32 1.15 -15.94
N ILE A 273 24.44 -0.13 -16.33
CA ILE A 273 23.44 -0.82 -17.15
C ILE A 273 22.13 -0.98 -16.36
N SER A 274 22.21 -1.43 -15.11
CA SER A 274 21.05 -1.56 -14.22
C SER A 274 20.32 -0.23 -14.07
N SER A 275 21.07 0.86 -13.82
CA SER A 275 20.49 2.20 -13.67
C SER A 275 19.78 2.68 -14.95
N LEU A 276 20.35 2.41 -16.14
CA LEU A 276 19.73 2.73 -17.43
C LEU A 276 18.44 1.94 -17.68
N LEU A 277 18.45 0.64 -17.35
CA LEU A 277 17.26 -0.20 -17.48
C LEU A 277 16.16 0.29 -16.52
N ILE A 278 16.49 0.59 -15.27
CA ILE A 278 15.53 1.15 -14.29
C ILE A 278 14.97 2.49 -14.79
N CYS A 279 15.82 3.42 -15.26
CA CYS A 279 15.40 4.69 -15.86
C CYS A 279 14.38 4.46 -17.00
N THR A 280 14.61 3.46 -17.85
CA THR A 280 13.72 3.10 -18.97
C THR A 280 12.41 2.49 -18.49
N GLU A 281 12.47 1.54 -17.57
CA GLU A 281 11.32 0.89 -16.96
C GLU A 281 10.41 1.90 -16.26
N MET A 282 10.99 2.89 -15.55
CA MET A 282 10.23 3.95 -14.88
C MET A 282 9.39 4.78 -15.84
N VAL A 283 9.83 4.96 -17.10
CA VAL A 283 9.00 5.62 -18.13
C VAL A 283 7.78 4.76 -18.46
N VAL A 284 7.96 3.46 -18.70
CA VAL A 284 6.86 2.53 -18.98
C VAL A 284 5.89 2.46 -17.80
N PHE A 285 6.41 2.32 -16.58
CA PHE A 285 5.60 2.29 -15.37
C PHE A 285 4.89 3.62 -15.09
N SER A 286 5.47 4.77 -15.44
CA SER A 286 4.80 6.06 -15.31
C SER A 286 3.53 6.13 -16.15
N ILE A 287 3.58 5.62 -17.38
CA ILE A 287 2.42 5.54 -18.27
C ILE A 287 1.39 4.56 -17.70
N LEU A 288 1.83 3.39 -17.24
CA LEU A 288 0.96 2.40 -16.62
C LEU A 288 0.24 2.95 -15.38
N HIS A 289 0.94 3.71 -14.53
CA HIS A 289 0.36 4.34 -13.34
C HIS A 289 -0.70 5.39 -13.69
N VAL A 290 -0.56 6.11 -14.81
CA VAL A 290 -1.60 7.03 -15.29
C VAL A 290 -2.90 6.29 -15.61
N TYR A 291 -2.81 5.08 -16.17
CA TYR A 291 -3.98 4.26 -16.47
C TYR A 291 -4.55 3.59 -15.20
N SER A 292 -3.71 2.94 -14.39
CA SER A 292 -4.18 2.17 -13.23
C SER A 292 -4.64 3.04 -12.05
N PHE A 293 -4.01 4.21 -11.85
CA PHE A 293 -4.32 5.17 -10.79
C PHE A 293 -4.90 6.47 -11.35
N SER A 294 -5.91 6.35 -12.21
CA SER A 294 -6.59 7.49 -12.83
C SER A 294 -7.26 8.41 -11.80
N TYR A 295 -7.13 9.72 -12.00
CA TYR A 295 -7.75 10.76 -11.18
C TYR A 295 -9.23 11.01 -11.54
N ARG A 296 -9.69 10.48 -12.69
CA ARG A 296 -11.03 10.78 -13.25
C ARG A 296 -12.19 10.49 -12.29
N PRO A 297 -12.22 9.36 -11.54
CA PRO A 297 -13.31 9.08 -10.60
C PRO A 297 -13.46 10.12 -9.49
N TYR A 298 -12.40 10.89 -9.21
CA TYR A 298 -12.37 11.88 -8.13
C TYR A 298 -12.73 13.30 -8.60
N VAL A 299 -13.02 13.51 -9.89
CA VAL A 299 -13.34 14.82 -10.45
C VAL A 299 -14.81 15.15 -10.18
N ILE A 300 -15.06 16.13 -9.32
CA ILE A 300 -16.39 16.70 -9.10
C ILE A 300 -16.48 18.03 -9.87
N PRO A 301 -17.44 18.20 -10.80
CA PRO A 301 -17.59 19.45 -11.55
C PRO A 301 -17.77 20.64 -10.61
N GLY A 302 -16.97 21.70 -10.81
CA GLY A 302 -17.07 22.94 -10.05
C GLY A 302 -16.35 22.97 -8.69
N VAL A 303 -15.77 21.86 -8.22
CA VAL A 303 -15.03 21.81 -6.96
C VAL A 303 -13.54 21.60 -7.24
N GLN A 304 -12.69 22.54 -6.81
CA GLN A 304 -11.23 22.41 -6.87
C GLN A 304 -10.63 22.61 -5.49
N THR A 305 -9.65 21.78 -5.15
CA THR A 305 -8.94 21.84 -3.87
C THR A 305 -7.61 22.56 -4.00
N PRO A 306 -7.15 23.26 -2.94
CA PRO A 306 -5.84 23.92 -2.95
C PRO A 306 -4.71 22.88 -3.02
N VAL A 307 -4.01 22.85 -4.16
CA VAL A 307 -3.01 21.84 -4.53
C VAL A 307 -1.95 21.64 -3.44
N PHE A 308 -1.39 22.72 -2.90
CA PHE A 308 -0.33 22.63 -1.89
C PHE A 308 -0.78 21.92 -0.62
N LYS A 309 -1.99 22.23 -0.13
CA LYS A 309 -2.57 21.60 1.06
C LYS A 309 -2.89 20.12 0.81
N SER A 310 -3.38 19.80 -0.39
CA SER A 310 -3.64 18.41 -0.81
C SER A 310 -2.34 17.59 -0.88
N LEU A 311 -1.27 18.15 -1.45
CA LEU A 311 0.03 17.49 -1.50
C LEU A 311 0.61 17.28 -0.09
N GLN A 312 0.51 18.30 0.78
CA GLN A 312 0.96 18.20 2.15
C GLN A 312 0.24 17.08 2.93
N ASP A 313 -1.09 16.96 2.77
CA ASP A 313 -1.87 15.89 3.40
C ASP A 313 -1.55 14.50 2.81
N GLY A 314 -1.34 14.47 1.49
CA GLY A 314 -0.91 13.30 0.74
C GLY A 314 0.38 12.69 1.28
N PHE A 315 1.43 13.50 1.39
CA PHE A 315 2.76 13.07 1.83
C PHE A 315 2.94 13.06 3.35
N ASN A 316 1.92 13.41 4.14
CA ASN A 316 2.02 13.41 5.60
C ASN A 316 2.30 12.01 6.18
N PRO A 317 3.49 11.73 6.74
CA PRO A 317 3.87 10.39 7.20
C PRO A 317 3.28 10.03 8.58
N VAL A 318 2.62 10.98 9.27
CA VAL A 318 2.12 10.82 10.65
C VAL A 318 1.24 9.57 10.81
N ASP A 319 0.40 9.28 9.82
CA ASP A 319 -0.45 8.09 9.87
C ASP A 319 0.37 6.81 9.89
N MET A 320 1.42 6.71 9.08
CA MET A 320 2.26 5.51 9.09
C MET A 320 3.07 5.39 10.38
N ILE A 321 3.66 6.48 10.87
CA ILE A 321 4.41 6.47 12.13
C ILE A 321 3.51 6.00 13.28
N ARG A 322 2.26 6.49 13.29
CA ARG A 322 1.27 6.05 14.27
C ARG A 322 0.95 4.57 14.16
N GLU A 323 0.83 4.05 12.94
CA GLU A 323 0.59 2.64 12.70
C GLU A 323 1.77 1.76 13.17
N ILE A 324 3.00 2.22 12.98
CA ILE A 324 4.20 1.57 13.53
C ILE A 324 4.13 1.53 15.07
N ILE A 325 3.83 2.66 15.71
CA ILE A 325 3.70 2.73 17.18
C ILE A 325 2.60 1.80 17.68
N TRP A 326 1.47 1.77 16.98
CA TRP A 326 0.35 0.88 17.29
C TRP A 326 0.72 -0.58 17.15
N ALA A 327 1.46 -0.96 16.10
CA ALA A 327 1.93 -2.31 15.94
C ALA A 327 2.94 -2.74 17.01
N CYS A 328 3.82 -1.84 17.44
CA CYS A 328 4.68 -2.10 18.60
C CYS A 328 3.85 -2.32 19.88
N THR A 329 2.82 -1.50 20.09
CA THR A 329 1.92 -1.63 21.25
C THR A 329 1.14 -2.95 21.20
N ASP A 330 0.62 -3.31 20.03
CA ASP A 330 -0.16 -4.52 19.80
C ASP A 330 0.70 -5.77 19.98
N PHE A 331 1.96 -5.74 19.52
CA PHE A 331 2.94 -6.79 19.79
C PHE A 331 3.17 -6.99 21.29
N CYS A 332 3.36 -5.89 22.04
CA CYS A 332 3.48 -5.95 23.50
C CYS A 332 2.20 -6.49 24.18
N LEU A 333 1.00 -6.15 23.69
CA LEU A 333 -0.27 -6.64 24.22
C LEU A 333 -0.47 -8.14 23.95
N LEU A 334 -0.07 -8.60 22.76
CA LEU A 334 -0.09 -10.02 22.40
C LEU A 334 0.86 -10.84 23.28
N LEU A 335 2.06 -10.32 23.57
CA LEU A 335 2.99 -10.94 24.53
C LEU A 335 2.40 -11.00 25.95
N GLN A 336 1.52 -10.06 26.30
CA GLN A 336 0.81 -10.04 27.58
C GLN A 336 -0.49 -10.87 27.57
N GLY A 337 -0.85 -11.52 26.45
CA GLY A 337 -2.09 -12.29 26.32
C GLY A 337 -3.37 -11.44 26.39
N LYS A 338 -3.27 -10.12 26.17
CA LYS A 338 -4.42 -9.19 26.21
C LYS A 338 -5.11 -9.11 24.85
N PRO A 339 -6.44 -8.85 24.81
CA PRO A 339 -7.15 -8.66 23.54
C PRO A 339 -6.67 -7.39 22.84
N LEU A 340 -6.65 -7.43 21.51
CA LEU A 340 -6.26 -6.30 20.66
C LEU A 340 -7.37 -5.24 20.65
N PRO A 341 -7.05 -3.95 20.83
CA PRO A 341 -8.04 -2.90 20.78
C PRO A 341 -8.46 -2.62 19.33
N VAL A 342 -9.77 -2.47 19.10
CA VAL A 342 -10.30 -1.95 17.83
C VAL A 342 -9.91 -0.47 17.70
N ARG A 343 -9.11 -0.12 16.69
CA ARG A 343 -8.61 1.25 16.47
C ARG A 343 -9.03 1.80 15.11
N ASP A 344 -9.86 2.83 15.12
CA ASP A 344 -10.33 3.53 13.92
C ASP A 344 -9.21 4.35 13.23
N GLY A 345 -9.29 4.49 11.90
CA GLY A 345 -8.37 5.29 11.10
C GLY A 345 -8.45 6.80 11.42
N LEU A 346 -7.36 7.55 11.19
CA LEU A 346 -7.29 8.98 11.54
C LEU A 346 -8.41 9.81 10.89
N LEU A 347 -8.75 9.50 9.63
CA LEU A 347 -9.81 10.20 8.92
C LEU A 347 -11.18 9.84 9.49
N SER A 348 -11.46 8.57 9.81
CA SER A 348 -12.74 8.19 10.39
C SER A 348 -12.91 8.75 11.80
N VAL A 349 -11.84 8.85 12.60
CA VAL A 349 -11.85 9.58 13.88
C VAL A 349 -12.16 11.07 13.69
N LYS A 350 -11.57 11.73 12.67
CA LYS A 350 -11.87 13.13 12.36
C LYS A 350 -13.33 13.29 11.89
N LEU A 351 -13.83 12.38 11.07
CA LEU A 351 -15.20 12.39 10.57
C LEU A 351 -16.20 12.16 11.71
N LYS A 352 -15.97 11.14 12.55
CA LYS A 352 -16.74 10.86 13.77
C LYS A 352 -16.74 12.07 14.69
N ARG A 353 -15.58 12.69 14.96
CA ARG A 353 -15.50 13.94 15.74
C ARG A 353 -16.29 15.09 15.11
N ALA A 354 -16.17 15.30 13.80
CA ALA A 354 -16.90 16.36 13.10
C ALA A 354 -18.42 16.12 13.14
N HIS A 355 -18.85 14.87 12.95
CA HIS A 355 -20.23 14.43 13.07
C HIS A 355 -20.75 14.63 14.50
N THR A 356 -20.00 14.21 15.53
CA THR A 356 -20.34 14.44 16.94
C THR A 356 -20.43 15.93 17.25
N ILE A 357 -19.53 16.76 16.72
CA ILE A 357 -19.59 18.22 16.91
C ILE A 357 -20.83 18.80 16.23
N ARG A 358 -21.19 18.35 15.03
CA ARG A 358 -22.44 18.76 14.35
C ARG A 358 -23.67 18.37 15.17
N ILE A 359 -23.76 17.13 15.63
CA ILE A 359 -24.86 16.67 16.50
C ILE A 359 -24.91 17.52 17.77
N ARG A 360 -23.78 17.75 18.43
CA ARG A 360 -23.73 18.59 19.64
C ARG A 360 -24.16 20.04 19.35
N LYS A 361 -23.81 20.59 18.19
CA LYS A 361 -24.27 21.92 17.75
C LYS A 361 -25.78 21.95 17.52
N VAL A 362 -26.32 20.94 16.84
CA VAL A 362 -27.76 20.78 16.60
C VAL A 362 -28.50 20.61 17.92
N GLN A 363 -28.03 19.73 18.81
CA GLN A 363 -28.61 19.55 20.14
C GLN A 363 -28.54 20.82 20.99
N ARG A 364 -27.43 21.58 20.96
CA ARG A 364 -27.35 22.89 21.63
C ARG A 364 -28.30 23.91 21.02
N PHE A 365 -28.45 23.92 19.70
CA PHE A 365 -29.40 24.78 19.00
C PHE A 365 -30.83 24.50 19.47
N PHE A 366 -31.25 23.23 19.51
CA PHE A 366 -32.56 22.82 20.04
C PHE A 366 -32.71 23.11 21.54
N LYS A 367 -31.68 22.89 22.36
CA LYS A 367 -31.70 23.18 23.80
C LYS A 367 -31.75 24.68 24.13
N SER A 368 -31.31 25.55 23.21
CA SER A 368 -31.33 27.01 23.39
C SER A 368 -32.68 27.65 23.08
N ARG A 369 -33.56 26.97 22.34
CA ARG A 369 -34.95 27.39 22.20
C ARG A 369 -35.70 26.96 23.47
N LYS A 370 -36.11 27.93 24.30
CA LYS A 370 -37.23 27.71 25.22
C LYS A 370 -38.44 27.26 24.37
N PRO A 371 -39.31 26.36 24.86
CA PRO A 371 -40.54 26.06 24.16
C PRO A 371 -41.27 27.39 23.95
N THR A 372 -41.38 27.81 22.69
CA THR A 372 -42.27 28.91 22.33
C THR A 372 -43.64 28.49 22.84
N ALA A 373 -44.36 29.40 23.51
CA ALA A 373 -45.72 29.14 23.98
C ALA A 373 -46.51 28.42 22.88
N PRO A 374 -47.31 27.39 23.22
CA PRO A 374 -48.04 26.64 22.21
C PRO A 374 -48.81 27.66 21.37
N ILE A 375 -48.48 27.70 20.08
CA ILE A 375 -49.31 28.39 19.09
C ILE A 375 -50.68 27.74 19.27
N PRO A 376 -51.79 28.50 19.40
CA PRO A 376 -53.10 27.89 19.47
C PRO A 376 -53.28 27.11 18.16
N VAL A 377 -53.11 25.79 18.24
CA VAL A 377 -53.35 24.89 17.13
C VAL A 377 -54.86 24.89 16.96
N ASP A 378 -55.32 25.22 15.75
CA ASP A 378 -56.73 25.07 15.39
C ASP A 378 -57.15 23.64 15.78
N PRO A 379 -58.18 23.44 16.60
CA PRO A 379 -58.60 22.11 17.07
C PRO A 379 -58.78 21.09 15.93
N ARG A 380 -59.09 21.58 14.72
CA ARG A 380 -59.22 20.75 13.52
C ARG A 380 -57.89 20.17 13.03
N VAL A 381 -56.77 20.86 13.25
CA VAL A 381 -55.44 20.42 12.80
C VAL A 381 -54.88 19.34 13.73
N ASP A 382 -55.10 19.44 15.05
CA ASP A 382 -54.73 18.38 16.00
C ASP A 382 -55.56 17.12 15.78
N GLU A 383 -56.85 17.26 15.46
CA GLU A 383 -57.73 16.13 15.14
C GLU A 383 -57.29 15.44 13.84
N ILE A 384 -56.92 16.19 12.80
CA ILE A 384 -56.34 15.63 11.56
C ILE A 384 -55.01 14.94 11.84
N TYR A 385 -54.15 15.53 12.67
CA TYR A 385 -52.83 14.97 12.98
C TYR A 385 -52.91 13.66 13.77
N GLN A 386 -53.80 13.60 14.77
CA GLN A 386 -54.10 12.37 15.50
C GLN A 386 -54.71 11.32 14.58
N TYR A 387 -55.63 11.69 13.68
CA TYR A 387 -56.22 10.76 12.73
C TYR A 387 -55.17 10.22 11.73
N THR A 388 -54.20 11.04 11.32
CA THR A 388 -53.09 10.57 10.46
C THR A 388 -52.12 9.66 11.20
N LEU A 389 -51.82 9.94 12.46
CA LEU A 389 -50.97 9.08 13.30
C LEU A 389 -51.63 7.73 13.55
N GLU A 390 -52.91 7.71 13.92
CA GLU A 390 -53.65 6.45 14.06
C GLU A 390 -53.75 5.68 12.75
N ALA A 391 -53.81 6.37 11.60
CA ALA A 391 -53.84 5.72 10.28
C ALA A 391 -52.46 5.19 9.84
N GLU A 392 -51.36 5.76 10.32
CA GLU A 392 -50.00 5.21 10.15
C GLU A 392 -49.79 4.02 11.08
N GLU A 393 -50.14 4.12 12.37
CA GLU A 393 -50.02 3.00 13.31
C GLU A 393 -50.84 1.78 12.88
N ARG A 394 -52.05 1.98 12.32
CA ARG A 394 -52.84 0.87 11.76
C ARG A 394 -52.22 0.27 10.50
N ARG A 395 -51.51 1.06 9.69
CA ARG A 395 -50.80 0.55 8.50
C ARG A 395 -49.57 -0.24 8.89
N ASP A 396 -48.77 0.27 9.83
CA ASP A 396 -47.60 -0.45 10.35
C ASP A 396 -48.00 -1.76 11.04
N ALA A 397 -49.11 -1.76 11.78
CA ALA A 397 -49.66 -2.98 12.37
C ALA A 397 -50.13 -4.00 11.31
N GLN A 398 -50.72 -3.54 10.19
CA GLN A 398 -51.10 -4.40 9.08
C GLN A 398 -49.90 -4.96 8.32
N GLU A 399 -48.85 -4.15 8.11
CA GLU A 399 -47.61 -4.61 7.48
C GLU A 399 -46.91 -5.66 8.35
N GLN A 400 -46.81 -5.45 9.66
CA GLN A 400 -46.26 -6.45 10.59
C GLN A 400 -47.07 -7.75 10.61
N GLN A 401 -48.40 -7.65 10.50
CA GLN A 401 -49.27 -8.82 10.46
C GLN A 401 -49.14 -9.59 9.14
N GLN A 402 -48.94 -8.89 8.01
CA GLN A 402 -48.65 -9.51 6.72
C GLN A 402 -47.26 -10.18 6.69
N GLU A 403 -46.24 -9.53 7.26
CA GLU A 403 -44.90 -10.12 7.39
C GLU A 403 -44.95 -11.39 8.25
N ALA A 404 -45.67 -11.39 9.37
CA ALA A 404 -45.86 -12.57 10.21
C ALA A 404 -46.60 -13.70 9.48
N GLU A 405 -47.65 -13.40 8.71
CA GLU A 405 -48.35 -14.40 7.90
C GLU A 405 -47.44 -14.97 6.79
N GLN A 406 -46.61 -14.12 6.18
CA GLN A 406 -45.67 -14.52 5.15
C GLN A 406 -44.54 -15.39 5.69
N GLU A 407 -44.04 -15.12 6.90
CA GLU A 407 -43.09 -15.98 7.61
C GLU A 407 -43.70 -17.35 7.93
N VAL A 408 -44.95 -17.40 8.40
CA VAL A 408 -45.66 -18.67 8.66
C VAL A 408 -45.86 -19.46 7.36
N LEU A 409 -46.26 -18.79 6.27
CA LEU A 409 -46.44 -19.43 4.96
C LEU A 409 -45.11 -19.97 4.42
N THR A 410 -44.02 -19.22 4.58
CA THR A 410 -42.66 -19.64 4.18
C THR A 410 -42.17 -20.81 5.04
N GLY A 411 -42.48 -20.80 6.33
CA GLY A 411 -42.23 -21.92 7.24
C GLY A 411 -42.96 -23.20 6.83
N LEU A 412 -44.25 -23.09 6.48
CA LEU A 412 -45.05 -24.21 5.99
C LEU A 412 -44.54 -24.77 4.65
N LEU A 413 -44.17 -23.89 3.70
CA LEU A 413 -43.59 -24.28 2.41
C LEU A 413 -42.27 -25.05 2.61
N SER A 414 -41.40 -24.60 3.52
CA SER A 414 -40.16 -25.30 3.88
C SER A 414 -40.40 -26.69 4.49
N GLN A 415 -41.48 -26.88 5.26
CA GLN A 415 -41.85 -28.19 5.81
C GLN A 415 -42.39 -29.14 4.72
N THR A 416 -43.18 -28.64 3.77
CA THR A 416 -43.62 -29.45 2.61
C THR A 416 -42.46 -29.86 1.69
N ASP A 417 -41.48 -28.99 1.49
CA ASP A 417 -40.28 -29.32 0.70
C ASP A 417 -39.37 -30.34 1.43
N GLY A 418 -39.28 -30.25 2.76
CA GLY A 418 -38.59 -31.24 3.59
C GLY A 418 -39.24 -32.63 3.58
N ILE A 419 -40.57 -32.70 3.45
CA ILE A 419 -41.31 -33.98 3.36
C ILE A 419 -41.15 -34.62 1.97
N ASN A 420 -41.03 -33.82 0.90
CA ASN A 420 -40.80 -34.33 -0.46
C ASN A 420 -39.39 -34.91 -0.69
N TYR A 421 -38.38 -34.45 0.06
CA TYR A 421 -37.03 -35.01 -0.01
C TYR A 421 -36.86 -36.32 0.78
N GLN A 422 -37.70 -36.59 1.78
CA GLN A 422 -37.65 -37.87 2.52
C GLN A 422 -38.41 -39.01 1.82
N SER A 423 -39.32 -38.72 0.88
CA SER A 423 -40.08 -39.75 0.14
C SER A 423 -39.36 -40.27 -1.11
N THR A 424 -38.33 -39.58 -1.61
CA THR A 424 -37.56 -39.97 -2.82
C THR A 424 -36.27 -40.76 -2.54
N SER A 425 -35.93 -41.03 -1.28
CA SER A 425 -34.73 -41.82 -0.90
C SER A 425 -35.02 -43.26 -0.47
N ARG A 426 -36.21 -43.80 -0.77
CA ARG A 426 -36.55 -45.23 -0.62
C ARG A 426 -37.17 -45.78 -1.90
N VAL A 427 -36.37 -45.96 -2.93
CA VAL A 427 -36.53 -47.00 -3.97
C VAL A 427 -35.16 -47.51 -4.33
#